data_AF-A0A3A9GJ30-F1
#
_entry.id   AF-A0A3A9GJ30-F1
#
_cell.length_a   1.000
_cell.length_b   1.000
_cell.length_c   1.000
_cell.angle_alpha   90.00
_cell.angle_beta   90.00
_cell.angle_gamma   90.00
#
_symmetry.space_group_name_H-M   'P 1'
#
loop_
_entity.id
_entity.type
_entity.pdbx_description
1 polymer ?
#
loop_
_entity_poly.entity_id
_entity_poly.type
_entity_poly.pdbx_seq_one_letter_code
_entity_poly.pdbx_strand_id
1 'polypeptide(L)'
;MESWCRGMGRTILCQHCKSTFDEDILKKKNSMDVCLVCGGSLLGDTETSSHNENLSFGEDIELGENDSFDEDKIDCWWYEIDEPSADKATRGRVHTNCAKCGHFIGSMPYPIARTGDYLLIDSRWDDKCGHCGNEFNNHIISKRPADWVDPRQREMWVKDYKNIPKCPICSSTKIHKISMTNKAASIVTFGIFAAGHVSKTYKCDVCGSKF
;
A
#
# COMPACT_ATOMS: atom_id res chain seq x y z
N MET A 1 -48.79 -23.02 -10.94
CA MET A 1 -48.45 -21.64 -10.55
C MET A 1 -47.25 -21.75 -9.63
N GLU A 2 -46.10 -21.41 -10.19
CA GLU A 2 -44.77 -21.68 -9.65
C GLU A 2 -44.53 -20.82 -8.41
N SER A 3 -44.21 -21.49 -7.30
CA SER A 3 -43.66 -20.88 -6.10
C SER A 3 -42.13 -20.94 -6.16
N TRP A 4 -41.49 -20.20 -5.25
CA TRP A 4 -40.05 -20.12 -4.93
C TRP A 4 -39.33 -18.88 -5.47
N CYS A 5 -39.52 -17.77 -4.74
CA CYS A 5 -38.49 -16.75 -4.56
C CYS A 5 -37.23 -17.42 -3.98
N ARG A 6 -36.17 -17.55 -4.77
CA ARG A 6 -34.81 -17.83 -4.27
C ARG A 6 -34.10 -16.49 -4.05
N GLY A 7 -33.53 -16.30 -2.86
CA GLY A 7 -32.76 -15.11 -2.51
C GLY A 7 -31.64 -14.87 -3.53
N MET A 8 -31.62 -13.68 -4.10
CA MET A 8 -30.60 -13.24 -5.04
C MET A 8 -29.50 -12.50 -4.28
N GLY A 9 -28.49 -13.23 -3.80
CA GLY A 9 -27.19 -12.60 -3.54
C GLY A 9 -26.64 -12.04 -4.85
N ARG A 10 -26.19 -10.78 -4.86
CA ARG A 10 -25.54 -10.21 -6.05
C ARG A 10 -24.10 -10.69 -6.14
N THR A 11 -23.62 -10.90 -7.36
CA THR A 11 -22.21 -11.23 -7.63
C THR A 11 -21.36 -9.96 -7.61
N ILE A 12 -20.32 -9.92 -6.78
CA ILE A 12 -19.38 -8.81 -6.65
C ILE A 12 -18.12 -9.14 -7.46
N LEU A 13 -17.71 -8.23 -8.36
CA LEU A 13 -16.50 -8.35 -9.16
C LEU A 13 -15.37 -7.51 -8.53
N CYS A 14 -14.23 -8.15 -8.26
CA CYS A 14 -13.02 -7.43 -7.88
C CYS A 14 -12.40 -6.75 -9.10
N GLN A 15 -12.28 -5.42 -9.09
CA GLN A 15 -11.65 -4.66 -10.18
C GLN A 15 -10.12 -4.90 -10.26
N HIS A 16 -9.49 -5.32 -9.17
CA HIS A 16 -8.04 -5.54 -9.11
C HIS A 16 -7.60 -6.86 -9.73
N CYS A 17 -8.29 -7.97 -9.42
CA CYS A 17 -7.91 -9.31 -9.89
C CYS A 17 -8.96 -10.01 -10.76
N LYS A 18 -10.07 -9.33 -11.06
CA LYS A 18 -11.19 -9.82 -11.89
C LYS A 18 -11.87 -11.08 -11.35
N SER A 19 -11.65 -11.40 -10.08
CA SER A 19 -12.34 -12.50 -9.39
C SER A 19 -13.77 -12.10 -9.03
N THR A 20 -14.69 -13.03 -9.14
CA THR A 20 -16.10 -12.85 -8.77
C THR A 20 -16.40 -13.55 -7.44
N PHE A 21 -17.20 -12.90 -6.60
CA PHE A 21 -17.60 -13.40 -5.29
C PHE A 21 -19.11 -13.31 -5.13
N ASP A 22 -19.67 -14.22 -4.36
CA ASP A 22 -21.05 -14.12 -3.90
C ASP A 22 -21.09 -13.27 -2.61
N GLU A 23 -21.97 -12.28 -2.56
CA GLU A 23 -22.14 -11.39 -1.41
C GLU A 23 -22.38 -12.18 -0.11
N ASP A 24 -23.11 -13.29 -0.16
CA ASP A 24 -23.44 -14.07 1.04
C ASP A 24 -22.21 -14.80 1.60
N ILE A 25 -21.26 -15.15 0.73
CA ILE A 25 -19.98 -15.76 1.14
C ILE A 25 -19.08 -14.71 1.81
N LEU A 26 -19.09 -13.47 1.31
CA LEU A 26 -18.31 -12.36 1.89
C LEU A 26 -18.84 -11.97 3.28
N LYS A 27 -20.18 -11.88 3.43
CA LYS A 27 -20.84 -11.66 4.73
C LYS A 27 -20.47 -12.73 5.75
N LYS A 28 -20.47 -14.00 5.34
CA LYS A 28 -20.11 -15.12 6.23
C LYS A 28 -18.67 -15.05 6.74
N LYS A 29 -17.77 -14.40 6.01
CA LYS A 29 -16.36 -14.26 6.36
C LYS A 29 -15.99 -12.90 6.95
N ASN A 30 -16.95 -12.00 7.18
CA ASN A 30 -16.70 -10.61 7.56
C ASN A 30 -15.67 -9.92 6.65
N SER A 31 -15.77 -10.15 5.33
CA SER A 31 -14.84 -9.58 4.34
C SER A 31 -15.63 -8.92 3.20
N MET A 32 -16.63 -8.12 3.55
CA MET A 32 -17.57 -7.54 2.58
C MET A 32 -16.91 -6.48 1.67
N ASP A 33 -15.82 -5.91 2.14
CA ASP A 33 -15.04 -4.81 1.58
C ASP A 33 -13.66 -5.25 1.05
N VAL A 34 -13.18 -6.44 1.42
CA VAL A 34 -11.83 -6.92 1.07
C VAL A 34 -11.88 -8.17 0.18
N CYS A 35 -11.15 -8.14 -0.93
CA CYS A 35 -11.02 -9.25 -1.85
C CYS A 35 -10.26 -10.43 -1.21
N LEU A 36 -10.91 -11.58 -1.09
CA LEU A 36 -10.30 -12.80 -0.53
C LEU A 36 -9.17 -13.40 -1.40
N VAL A 37 -9.01 -12.93 -2.63
CA VAL A 37 -7.99 -13.44 -3.57
C VAL A 37 -6.75 -12.54 -3.59
N CYS A 38 -6.92 -11.22 -3.68
CA CYS A 38 -5.80 -10.29 -3.82
C CYS A 38 -5.67 -9.27 -2.69
N GLY A 39 -6.60 -9.25 -1.72
CA GLY A 39 -6.61 -8.29 -0.62
C GLY A 39 -6.97 -6.86 -1.01
N GLY A 40 -7.37 -6.61 -2.26
CA GLY A 40 -7.80 -5.29 -2.73
C GLY A 40 -9.24 -4.97 -2.35
N SER A 41 -9.59 -3.69 -2.25
CA SER A 41 -10.95 -3.26 -1.91
C SER A 41 -11.97 -3.70 -2.99
N LEU A 42 -13.12 -4.21 -2.54
CA LEU A 42 -14.24 -4.63 -3.40
C LEU A 42 -15.30 -3.54 -3.60
N LEU A 43 -15.26 -2.50 -2.77
CA LEU A 43 -16.04 -1.29 -2.96
C LEU A 43 -15.29 -0.47 -4.01
N GLY A 44 -15.92 -0.28 -5.18
CA GLY A 44 -15.46 0.73 -6.12
C GLY A 44 -15.57 2.10 -5.45
N ASP A 45 -14.56 2.93 -5.61
CA ASP A 45 -14.43 4.23 -4.96
C ASP A 45 -15.68 5.08 -5.27
N THR A 46 -16.63 5.08 -4.35
CA THR A 46 -17.73 6.01 -4.34
C THR A 46 -17.97 6.32 -2.88
N GLU A 47 -17.61 7.56 -2.55
CA GLU A 47 -17.80 8.26 -1.27
C GLU A 47 -16.67 8.14 -0.25
N THR A 48 -15.57 8.86 -0.52
CA THR A 48 -14.96 9.66 0.54
C THR A 48 -15.54 11.07 0.42
N SER A 49 -16.39 11.36 1.39
CA SER A 49 -17.07 12.61 1.71
C SER A 49 -16.46 13.87 1.10
N SER A 50 -17.15 14.45 0.12
CA SER A 50 -17.09 15.88 -0.16
C SER A 50 -17.75 16.64 0.98
N HIS A 51 -17.07 16.72 2.13
CA HIS A 51 -17.28 17.83 3.03
C HIS A 51 -16.71 19.08 2.36
N ASN A 52 -17.52 19.70 1.48
CA ASN A 52 -17.37 21.11 1.13
C ASN A 52 -17.82 21.95 2.33
N GLU A 53 -17.12 21.78 3.45
CA GLU A 53 -16.82 22.92 4.30
C GLU A 53 -15.85 23.75 3.47
N ASN A 54 -16.11 25.04 3.31
CA ASN A 54 -15.25 25.91 2.52
C ASN A 54 -13.93 26.07 3.28
N LEU A 55 -13.02 25.10 3.09
CA LEU A 55 -11.72 25.06 3.74
C LEU A 55 -10.96 26.33 3.37
N SER A 56 -10.62 27.12 4.38
CA SER A 56 -9.84 28.34 4.23
C SER A 56 -8.89 28.46 5.40
N PHE A 57 -7.86 29.29 5.23
CA PHE A 57 -6.92 29.63 6.32
C PHE A 57 -7.36 30.90 7.07
N GLY A 58 -8.59 31.38 6.86
CA GLY A 58 -9.11 32.64 7.40
C GLY A 58 -9.24 33.73 6.33
N GLU A 59 -9.85 34.86 6.71
CA GLU A 59 -10.13 35.98 5.79
C GLU A 59 -8.88 36.76 5.36
N ASP A 60 -7.79 36.67 6.12
CA ASP A 60 -6.55 37.43 5.89
C ASP A 60 -5.54 36.72 4.98
N ILE A 61 -5.84 35.50 4.52
CA ILE A 61 -4.91 34.68 3.74
C ILE A 61 -5.51 34.42 2.35
N GLU A 62 -4.93 35.08 1.35
CA GLU A 62 -5.23 34.85 -0.06
C GLU A 62 -4.46 33.62 -0.57
N LEU A 63 -5.20 32.65 -1.13
CA LEU A 63 -4.63 31.47 -1.77
C LEU A 63 -4.14 31.82 -3.18
N GLY A 64 -2.97 31.30 -3.55
CA GLY A 64 -2.40 31.41 -4.89
C GLY A 64 -3.09 30.49 -5.91
N GLU A 65 -2.76 30.68 -7.19
CA GLU A 65 -3.35 29.90 -8.30
C GLU A 65 -3.08 28.39 -8.20
N ASN A 66 -1.98 27.99 -7.55
CA ASN A 66 -1.60 26.59 -7.39
C ASN A 66 -2.06 25.97 -6.06
N ASP A 67 -2.68 26.75 -5.18
CA ASP A 67 -3.07 26.28 -3.85
C ASP A 67 -4.39 25.50 -3.94
N SER A 68 -4.34 24.21 -3.65
CA SER A 68 -5.51 23.35 -3.73
C SER A 68 -5.63 22.37 -2.57
N PHE A 69 -6.82 22.29 -1.97
CA PHE A 69 -7.16 21.27 -0.96
C PHE A 69 -7.52 19.91 -1.56
N ASP A 70 -7.58 19.81 -2.89
CA ASP A 70 -7.86 18.59 -3.63
C ASP A 70 -6.79 17.53 -3.33
N GLU A 71 -7.19 16.41 -2.75
CA GLU A 71 -6.27 15.34 -2.33
C GLU A 71 -5.45 14.78 -3.50
N ASP A 72 -6.03 14.77 -4.71
CA ASP A 72 -5.35 14.30 -5.92
C ASP A 72 -4.23 15.26 -6.39
N LYS A 73 -4.25 16.50 -5.90
CA LYS A 73 -3.24 17.54 -6.17
C LYS A 73 -2.26 17.72 -5.02
N ILE A 74 -2.35 16.92 -3.97
CA ILE A 74 -1.39 16.97 -2.87
C ILE A 74 -0.09 16.33 -3.31
N ASP A 75 0.94 17.16 -3.42
CA ASP A 75 2.28 16.74 -3.84
C ASP A 75 3.12 16.17 -2.69
N CYS A 76 2.82 16.60 -1.46
CA CYS A 76 3.56 16.25 -0.25
C CYS A 76 2.62 15.96 0.93
N TRP A 77 2.95 14.90 1.68
CA TRP A 77 2.29 14.59 2.96
C TRP A 77 3.18 15.02 4.12
N TRP A 78 2.65 15.77 5.09
CA TRP A 78 3.35 16.03 6.34
C TRP A 78 3.06 14.95 7.39
N TYR A 79 4.05 14.65 8.23
CA TYR A 79 3.86 13.66 9.30
C TYR A 79 4.34 14.14 10.67
N GLU A 80 5.12 15.20 10.73
CA GLU A 80 5.64 15.77 11.97
C GLU A 80 5.94 17.25 11.76
N ILE A 81 5.72 18.04 12.80
CA ILE A 81 5.98 19.48 12.82
C ILE A 81 6.88 19.75 14.03
N ASP A 82 8.05 20.33 13.77
CA ASP A 82 8.91 20.89 14.81
C ASP A 82 8.44 22.32 15.07
N GLU A 83 7.91 22.59 16.25
CA GLU A 83 7.48 23.94 16.63
C GLU A 83 8.69 24.87 16.85
N PRO A 84 8.58 26.17 16.49
CA PRO A 84 9.63 27.14 16.77
C PRO A 84 9.82 27.31 18.28
N SER A 85 11.06 27.53 18.70
CA SER A 85 11.36 27.79 20.10
C SER A 85 10.92 29.21 20.48
N ALA A 86 10.48 29.38 21.73
CA ALA A 86 10.03 30.68 22.25
C ALA A 86 11.14 31.75 22.23
N ASP A 87 12.39 31.32 22.38
CA ASP A 87 13.59 32.15 22.29
C ASP A 87 14.05 32.42 20.83
N LYS A 88 13.28 31.93 19.84
CA LYS A 88 13.54 32.05 18.40
C LYS A 88 14.85 31.42 17.92
N ALA A 89 15.50 30.60 18.74
CA ALA A 89 16.68 29.83 18.34
C ALA A 89 16.36 28.83 17.21
N THR A 90 15.16 28.25 17.22
CA THR A 90 14.66 27.38 16.14
C THR A 90 13.45 28.02 15.46
N ARG A 91 13.45 28.03 14.12
CA ARG A 91 12.36 28.61 13.31
C ARG A 91 11.15 27.67 13.13
N GLY A 92 11.24 26.46 13.68
CA GLY A 92 10.30 25.38 13.38
C GLY A 92 10.45 24.86 11.96
N ARG A 93 9.93 23.65 11.70
CA ARG A 93 9.99 22.98 10.39
C ARG A 93 8.86 21.98 10.24
N VAL A 94 8.59 21.56 9.00
CA VAL A 94 7.65 20.47 8.72
C VAL A 94 8.40 19.33 8.05
N HIS A 95 8.20 18.11 8.53
CA HIS A 95 8.77 16.92 7.93
C HIS A 95 7.76 16.29 6.97
N THR A 96 8.19 16.05 5.73
CA THR A 96 7.30 15.63 4.65
C THR A 96 7.81 14.45 3.84
N ASN A 97 6.86 13.75 3.21
CA ASN A 97 7.09 12.71 2.22
C ASN A 97 6.49 13.14 0.88
N CYS A 98 7.15 12.78 -0.21
CA CYS A 98 6.57 12.91 -1.56
C CYS A 98 5.34 12.01 -1.67
N ALA A 99 4.19 12.58 -2.04
CA ALA A 99 2.95 11.83 -2.19
C ALA A 99 3.06 10.73 -3.26
N LYS A 100 3.81 10.99 -4.33
CA LYS A 100 3.98 10.08 -5.47
C LYS A 100 4.85 8.86 -5.18
N CYS A 101 5.97 9.03 -4.48
CA CYS A 101 6.97 7.96 -4.32
C CYS A 101 7.36 7.63 -2.88
N GLY A 102 6.86 8.39 -1.89
CA GLY A 102 7.19 8.21 -0.48
C GLY A 102 8.60 8.60 -0.08
N HIS A 103 9.40 9.15 -1.01
CA HIS A 103 10.73 9.65 -0.68
C HIS A 103 10.64 10.74 0.40
N PHE A 104 11.58 10.69 1.34
CA PHE A 104 11.69 11.70 2.38
C PHE A 104 12.30 12.95 1.78
N ILE A 105 11.52 14.03 1.70
CA ILE A 105 11.97 15.27 1.04
C ILE A 105 12.85 16.09 1.99
N GLY A 106 12.80 15.82 3.29
CA GLY A 106 13.50 16.59 4.30
C GLY A 106 12.57 17.53 5.06
N SER A 107 13.14 18.61 5.57
CA SER A 107 12.42 19.59 6.38
C SER A 107 12.00 20.79 5.53
N MET A 108 10.70 20.90 5.23
CA MET A 108 10.07 22.08 4.63
C MET A 108 10.03 23.24 5.64
N PRO A 109 9.91 24.50 5.17
CA PRO A 109 9.77 25.64 6.08
C PRO A 109 8.53 25.48 6.97
N TYR A 110 8.58 26.11 8.14
CA TYR A 110 7.43 26.17 9.04
C TYR A 110 6.23 26.82 8.33
N PRO A 111 4.99 26.32 8.55
CA PRO A 111 3.85 26.73 7.74
C PRO A 111 3.45 28.18 8.03
N ILE A 112 2.97 28.86 7.00
CA ILE A 112 2.37 30.20 7.09
C ILE A 112 1.06 30.12 7.87
N ALA A 113 0.27 29.07 7.59
CA ALA A 113 -1.03 28.87 8.21
C ALA A 113 -1.41 27.39 8.30
N ARG A 114 -2.38 27.10 9.16
CA ARG A 114 -2.89 25.74 9.43
C ARG A 114 -4.41 25.76 9.46
N THR A 115 -5.04 24.77 8.83
CA THR A 115 -6.50 24.58 8.89
C THR A 115 -6.79 23.08 8.87
N GLY A 116 -7.36 22.56 9.96
CA GLY A 116 -7.52 21.12 10.15
C GLY A 116 -6.21 20.35 9.96
N ASP A 117 -6.21 19.41 9.01
CA ASP A 117 -5.05 18.59 8.65
C ASP A 117 -4.19 19.20 7.51
N TYR A 118 -4.53 20.40 7.03
CA TYR A 118 -3.83 21.08 5.94
C TYR A 118 -2.90 22.19 6.46
N LEU A 119 -1.76 22.33 5.80
CA LEU A 119 -0.78 23.38 6.06
C LEU A 119 -0.53 24.17 4.78
N LEU A 120 -0.45 25.50 4.91
CA LEU A 120 -0.01 26.37 3.83
C LEU A 120 1.49 26.64 3.97
N ILE A 121 2.25 26.30 2.95
CA ILE A 121 3.70 26.52 2.89
C ILE A 121 4.01 27.74 2.03
N ASP A 122 5.13 28.38 2.31
CA ASP A 122 5.59 29.54 1.55
C ASP A 122 5.89 29.17 0.09
N SER A 123 5.30 29.93 -0.84
CA SER A 123 5.42 29.72 -2.30
C SER A 123 6.82 29.94 -2.85
N ARG A 124 7.75 30.49 -2.06
CA ARG A 124 9.19 30.53 -2.43
C ARG A 124 9.83 29.14 -2.44
N TRP A 125 9.13 28.12 -1.96
CA TRP A 125 9.56 26.74 -1.99
C TRP A 125 9.00 26.04 -3.23
N ASP A 126 9.68 26.21 -4.36
CA ASP A 126 9.45 25.42 -5.57
C ASP A 126 10.63 24.44 -5.69
N ASP A 127 10.40 23.20 -5.25
CA ASP A 127 11.35 22.12 -5.41
C ASP A 127 10.65 20.94 -6.09
N LYS A 128 11.45 20.04 -6.66
CA LYS A 128 10.98 18.76 -7.17
C LYS A 128 11.51 17.65 -6.30
N CYS A 129 10.79 16.54 -6.23
CA CYS A 129 11.26 15.36 -5.55
C CYS A 129 12.60 14.88 -6.14
N GLY A 130 13.69 14.96 -5.38
CA GLY A 130 15.02 14.50 -5.82
C GLY A 130 15.09 13.02 -6.22
N HIS A 131 14.15 12.20 -5.76
CA HIS A 131 14.04 10.78 -6.14
C HIS A 131 13.25 10.51 -7.42
N CYS A 132 11.98 10.93 -7.51
CA CYS A 132 11.12 10.60 -8.66
C CYS A 132 10.87 11.76 -9.62
N GLY A 133 11.38 12.96 -9.33
CA GLY A 133 11.23 14.16 -10.15
C GLY A 133 9.82 14.76 -10.16
N ASN A 134 8.96 14.45 -9.19
CA ASN A 134 7.65 15.09 -9.06
C ASN A 134 7.83 16.58 -8.74
N GLU A 135 7.24 17.48 -9.52
CA GLU A 135 7.22 18.91 -9.22
C GLU A 135 6.24 19.17 -8.07
N PHE A 136 6.61 20.01 -7.12
CA PHE A 136 5.75 20.37 -5.99
C PHE A 136 5.09 21.72 -6.30
N ASN A 137 4.00 21.66 -7.06
CA ASN A 137 3.32 22.87 -7.51
C ASN A 137 2.31 23.36 -6.48
N ASN A 138 1.73 22.45 -5.69
CA ASN A 138 0.75 22.80 -4.66
C ASN A 138 1.44 23.19 -3.34
N HIS A 139 1.22 24.43 -2.88
CA HIS A 139 1.77 24.89 -1.60
C HIS A 139 0.92 24.45 -0.39
N ILE A 140 -0.28 23.91 -0.63
CA ILE A 140 -1.07 23.26 0.41
C ILE A 140 -0.61 21.81 0.53
N ILE A 141 -0.16 21.44 1.72
CA ILE A 141 0.20 20.06 2.04
C ILE A 141 -0.79 19.50 3.06
N SER A 142 -1.13 18.24 2.90
CA SER A 142 -2.08 17.55 3.79
C SER A 142 -1.35 16.59 4.72
N LYS A 143 -2.00 16.24 5.82
CA LYS A 143 -1.47 15.28 6.80
C LYS A 143 -1.43 13.91 6.17
N ARG A 144 -0.34 13.19 6.45
CA ARG A 144 -0.17 11.82 5.99
C ARG A 144 -1.32 10.95 6.52
N PRO A 145 -2.08 10.26 5.64
CA PRO A 145 -3.12 9.34 6.06
C PRO A 145 -2.58 8.25 7.00
N ALA A 146 -3.38 7.83 7.96
CA ALA A 146 -2.97 6.81 8.94
C ALA A 146 -2.72 5.43 8.29
N ASP A 147 -3.44 5.15 7.20
CA ASP A 147 -3.32 3.95 6.37
C ASP A 147 -2.33 4.12 5.20
N TRP A 148 -1.60 5.24 5.15
CA TRP A 148 -0.62 5.49 4.09
C TRP A 148 0.47 4.41 4.09
N VAL A 149 0.53 3.65 3.01
CA VAL A 149 1.56 2.64 2.79
C VAL A 149 2.70 3.25 2.00
N ASP A 150 3.89 3.31 2.60
CA ASP A 150 5.11 3.77 1.93
C ASP A 150 5.31 3.02 0.60
N PRO A 151 5.24 3.71 -0.57
CA PRO A 151 5.45 3.10 -1.86
C PRO A 151 6.78 2.33 -1.96
N ARG A 152 7.82 2.76 -1.24
CA ARG A 152 9.13 2.08 -1.19
C ARG A 152 9.04 0.73 -0.50
N GLN A 153 8.21 0.61 0.56
CA GLN A 153 7.98 -0.68 1.20
C GLN A 153 7.22 -1.60 0.25
N ARG A 154 6.17 -1.12 -0.42
CA ARG A 154 5.42 -1.91 -1.41
C ARG A 154 6.35 -2.53 -2.46
N GLU A 155 7.29 -1.76 -3.00
CA GLU A 155 8.26 -2.26 -3.97
C GLU A 155 9.18 -3.36 -3.42
N MET A 156 9.65 -3.24 -2.17
CA MET A 156 10.41 -4.32 -1.52
C MET A 156 9.57 -5.59 -1.37
N TRP A 157 8.34 -5.50 -0.86
CA TRP A 157 7.43 -6.65 -0.75
C TRP A 157 7.17 -7.32 -2.10
N VAL A 158 7.03 -6.54 -3.17
CA VAL A 158 6.86 -7.07 -4.54
C VAL A 158 8.10 -7.80 -5.04
N LYS A 159 9.30 -7.25 -4.77
CA LYS A 159 10.57 -7.91 -5.12
C LYS A 159 10.73 -9.22 -4.37
N ASP A 160 10.51 -9.20 -3.07
CA ASP A 160 10.59 -10.40 -2.23
C ASP A 160 9.55 -11.44 -2.66
N TYR A 161 8.31 -11.03 -2.92
CA TYR A 161 7.26 -11.92 -3.44
C TYR A 161 7.63 -12.60 -4.76
N LYS A 162 8.32 -11.90 -5.67
CA LYS A 162 8.83 -12.48 -6.92
C LYS A 162 9.96 -13.49 -6.67
N ASN A 163 10.76 -13.29 -5.63
CA ASN A 163 11.87 -14.16 -5.25
C ASN A 163 11.46 -15.34 -4.35
N ILE A 164 10.21 -15.42 -3.88
CA ILE A 164 9.71 -16.58 -3.15
C ILE A 164 9.70 -17.79 -4.09
N PRO A 165 10.39 -18.89 -3.75
CA PRO A 165 10.37 -20.11 -4.55
C PRO A 165 8.94 -20.67 -4.66
N LYS A 166 8.53 -20.98 -5.89
CA LYS A 166 7.19 -21.48 -6.21
C LYS A 166 7.27 -22.91 -6.72
N CYS A 167 6.22 -23.68 -6.48
CA CYS A 167 6.08 -25.00 -7.07
C CYS A 167 5.97 -24.89 -8.61
N PRO A 168 6.86 -25.50 -9.41
CA PRO A 168 6.82 -25.40 -10.88
C PRO A 168 5.60 -26.08 -11.50
N ILE A 169 4.91 -26.94 -10.74
CA ILE A 169 3.72 -27.67 -11.19
C ILE A 169 2.42 -26.89 -10.98
N CYS A 170 2.31 -26.11 -9.90
CA CYS A 170 1.04 -25.51 -9.48
C CYS A 170 1.16 -24.07 -8.96
N SER A 171 2.35 -23.48 -9.05
CA SER A 171 2.67 -22.11 -8.64
C SER A 171 2.43 -21.76 -7.17
N SER A 172 2.13 -22.75 -6.32
CA SER A 172 1.95 -22.55 -4.87
C SER A 172 3.26 -22.10 -4.23
N THR A 173 3.17 -21.12 -3.32
CA THR A 173 4.26 -20.71 -2.42
C THR A 173 4.31 -21.56 -1.14
N LYS A 174 3.29 -22.40 -0.90
CA LYS A 174 3.26 -23.35 0.22
C LYS A 174 4.15 -24.56 -0.10
N ILE A 175 5.44 -24.35 0.14
CA ILE A 175 6.48 -25.35 -0.02
C ILE A 175 7.32 -25.41 1.26
N HIS A 176 7.79 -26.60 1.61
CA HIS A 176 8.75 -26.77 2.70
C HIS A 176 10.00 -27.49 2.21
N LYS A 177 11.14 -27.15 2.84
CA LYS A 177 12.42 -27.79 2.53
C LYS A 177 12.40 -29.23 3.04
N ILE A 178 12.79 -30.16 2.18
CA ILE A 178 12.90 -31.58 2.56
C ILE A 178 14.13 -31.71 3.48
N SER A 179 13.93 -32.18 4.71
CA SER A 179 15.01 -32.40 5.67
C SER A 179 16.12 -33.29 5.09
N MET A 180 17.39 -32.92 5.35
CA MET A 180 18.57 -33.69 4.94
C MET A 180 18.60 -35.10 5.56
N THR A 181 17.90 -35.34 6.66
CA THR A 181 17.82 -36.68 7.28
C THR A 181 17.12 -37.71 6.36
N ASN A 182 16.13 -37.28 5.57
CA ASN A 182 15.50 -38.14 4.56
C ASN A 182 16.42 -38.43 3.35
N LYS A 183 17.42 -37.56 3.11
CA LYS A 183 18.43 -37.73 2.03
C LYS A 183 19.54 -38.71 2.43
N ALA A 184 19.96 -38.69 3.69
CA ALA A 184 20.97 -39.61 4.20
C ALA A 184 20.48 -41.07 4.22
N ALA A 185 19.22 -41.30 4.59
CA ALA A 185 18.62 -42.63 4.60
C ALA A 185 18.59 -43.29 3.20
N SER A 186 18.40 -42.49 2.15
CA SER A 186 18.35 -42.99 0.77
C SER A 186 19.73 -43.34 0.21
N ILE A 187 20.77 -42.58 0.57
CA ILE A 187 22.18 -42.88 0.20
C ILE A 187 22.68 -44.14 0.90
N VAL A 188 22.35 -44.31 2.20
CA VAL A 188 22.72 -45.49 2.98
C VAL A 188 22.07 -46.77 2.42
N THR A 189 20.86 -46.67 1.88
CA THR A 189 20.08 -47.85 1.42
C THR A 189 20.37 -48.25 -0.04
N PHE A 190 20.70 -47.30 -0.92
CA PHE A 190 20.75 -47.55 -2.38
C PHE A 190 22.10 -47.23 -3.07
N GLY A 191 23.13 -46.83 -2.30
CA GLY A 191 24.47 -46.57 -2.85
C GLY A 191 24.53 -45.42 -3.85
N ILE A 192 25.61 -45.35 -4.65
CA ILE A 192 25.90 -44.25 -5.61
C ILE A 192 24.79 -44.06 -6.66
N PHE A 193 23.97 -45.09 -6.93
CA PHE A 193 22.83 -45.00 -7.85
C PHE A 193 21.67 -44.15 -7.32
N ALA A 194 21.63 -43.84 -6.03
CA ALA A 194 20.64 -42.95 -5.43
C ALA A 194 20.89 -41.46 -5.73
N ALA A 195 22.09 -41.08 -6.18
CA ALA A 195 22.51 -39.68 -6.30
C ALA A 195 21.56 -38.81 -7.17
N GLY A 196 20.94 -39.39 -8.20
CA GLY A 196 19.98 -38.69 -9.06
C GLY A 196 18.65 -38.32 -8.38
N HIS A 197 18.22 -39.09 -7.36
CA HIS A 197 16.99 -38.84 -6.62
C HIS A 197 17.17 -37.90 -5.40
N VAL A 198 18.40 -37.46 -5.13
CA VAL A 198 18.81 -36.67 -3.94
C VAL A 198 18.80 -35.15 -4.21
N SER A 199 18.65 -34.72 -5.46
CA SER A 199 18.68 -33.30 -5.87
C SER A 199 17.45 -32.49 -5.42
N LYS A 200 16.30 -33.14 -5.23
CA LYS A 200 15.04 -32.46 -4.87
C LYS A 200 15.16 -31.86 -3.48
N THR A 201 14.90 -30.56 -3.37
CA THR A 201 15.18 -29.77 -2.15
C THR A 201 13.90 -29.32 -1.47
N TYR A 202 12.79 -29.23 -2.20
CA TYR A 202 11.50 -28.76 -1.73
C TYR A 202 10.37 -29.74 -2.05
N LYS A 203 9.34 -29.73 -1.20
CA LYS A 203 8.06 -30.41 -1.43
C LYS A 203 6.94 -29.37 -1.40
N CYS A 204 6.02 -29.45 -2.35
CA CYS A 204 4.80 -28.66 -2.37
C CYS A 204 3.73 -29.31 -1.49
N ASP A 205 3.13 -28.52 -0.60
CA ASP A 205 2.06 -28.99 0.29
C ASP A 205 0.68 -29.02 -0.37
N VAL A 206 0.53 -28.37 -1.53
CA VAL A 206 -0.73 -28.32 -2.28
C VAL A 206 -0.85 -29.48 -3.27
N CYS A 207 0.16 -29.71 -4.10
CA CYS A 207 0.13 -30.78 -5.11
C CYS A 207 1.01 -32.00 -4.78
N GLY A 208 1.77 -31.95 -3.69
CA GLY A 208 2.64 -33.06 -3.27
C GLY A 208 3.93 -33.22 -4.10
N SER A 209 4.13 -32.43 -5.16
CA SER A 209 5.31 -32.56 -6.02
C SER A 209 6.60 -32.23 -5.26
N LYS A 210 7.68 -32.95 -5.58
CA LYS A 210 9.03 -32.73 -5.04
C LYS A 210 9.93 -32.20 -6.16
N PHE A 211 10.69 -31.14 -5.90
CA PHE A 211 11.59 -30.49 -6.87
C PHE A 211 12.80 -29.88 -6.20
#